data_AF-A0A956R497-F1
#
_entry.id   AF-A0A956R497-F1
#
_cell.length_a   1.000
_cell.length_b   1.000
_cell.length_c   1.000
_cell.angle_alpha   90.00
_cell.angle_beta   90.00
_cell.angle_gamma   90.00
#
_symmetry.space_group_name_H-M   'P 1'
#
loop_
_entity.id
_entity.type
_entity.pdbx_description
1 polymer ?
#
loop_
_entity_poly.entity_id
_entity_poly.type
_entity_poly.pdbx_seq_one_letter_code
_entity_poly.pdbx_strand_id
1 'polypeptide(L)'
;LISADEVTIAEEFWRQRHTAADAAGQRDAERWLCEQLDPRRAAHVARTHRPTVDAEGQLHFPKTPRRSEAVQARARALPKRFAAVGVLAGVRRFIAFGNPIPDTLDFAPELLPDLEAKTGAAWMHDYAEAERVGMAITIDLARTQQQGQPAILDRGLDTLLVVGVDDQAPAAGAKTLGELLEAHLYTDGLEFTAQGTASNNTDEAIAGWTEGLDDLDGWFARELDGRDLASHQASEAARTGAALGLLDDTLLPRVERADMREDQSAAAMNEALWPVTWGRYLEDLLAPAGAASAVPGPIIAQARKWFIDQVRGGATLPTLTVGSQPYGLLPIRPTLQPGDVGGADGPFLIGLEHLLLHLRREWRRALADLPRIDPVDGVIARTDDDDDEQEAVSEILGALPHPQHFLIRRLYDQRGLLTSIFDFIIQLMALPAGDGGRFQGFGSWYQQRAGSLANAKHQLNTLQAFLTAAKRQLPADLAANAEVVVDVLIKMVERHRDRQEPLAELFPTLSKGVLARDVHDPKHHYAGYGNATEDRALTRPLVEAEDAPVGARAQDYLTSFAAQLPGSGGPRKAGLLPRGDNLRGL
;
A
#
# COMPACT_ATOMS: atom_id res chain seq x y z
N LEU A 1 7.10 4.45 37.57
CA LEU A 1 7.74 4.91 38.83
C LEU A 1 9.19 5.28 38.53
N ILE A 2 9.72 6.27 39.25
CA ILE A 2 11.10 6.75 39.10
C ILE A 2 11.91 6.53 40.38
N SER A 3 13.23 6.37 40.27
CA SER A 3 14.15 6.20 41.39
C SER A 3 14.48 7.53 42.06
N ALA A 4 15.16 7.50 43.22
CA ALA A 4 15.63 8.73 43.87
C ALA A 4 16.67 9.47 43.01
N ASP A 5 17.57 8.72 42.37
CA ASP A 5 18.61 9.29 41.49
C ASP A 5 17.99 9.93 40.23
N GLU A 6 16.99 9.26 39.63
CA GLU A 6 16.25 9.80 38.48
C GLU A 6 15.52 11.11 38.81
N VAL A 7 15.00 11.26 40.05
CA VAL A 7 14.40 12.53 40.50
C VAL A 7 15.43 13.64 40.53
N THR A 8 16.62 13.39 41.09
CA THR A 8 17.69 14.39 41.13
C THR A 8 18.14 14.81 39.73
N ILE A 9 18.28 13.84 38.81
CA ILE A 9 18.62 14.11 37.40
C ILE A 9 17.51 14.95 36.74
N ALA A 10 16.24 14.62 36.98
CA ALA A 10 15.10 15.36 36.42
C ALA A 10 15.03 16.81 36.89
N GLU A 11 15.24 17.05 38.19
CA GLU A 11 15.24 18.41 38.75
C GLU A 11 16.34 19.28 38.13
N GLU A 12 17.52 18.70 37.94
CA GLU A 12 18.65 19.39 37.31
C GLU A 12 18.39 19.69 35.84
N PHE A 13 17.87 18.71 35.09
CA PHE A 13 17.43 18.91 33.70
C PHE A 13 16.44 20.07 33.57
N TRP A 14 15.40 20.11 34.41
CA TRP A 14 14.39 21.17 34.33
C TRP A 14 14.93 22.54 34.72
N ARG A 15 15.90 22.63 35.65
CA ARG A 15 16.60 23.88 35.94
C ARG A 15 17.38 24.36 34.72
N GLN A 16 18.16 23.49 34.09
CA GLN A 16 18.94 23.83 32.90
C GLN A 16 18.04 24.25 31.74
N ARG A 17 17.00 23.46 31.43
CA ARG A 17 16.00 23.77 30.37
C ARG A 17 15.26 25.08 30.64
N HIS A 18 14.94 25.39 31.90
CA HIS A 18 14.26 26.65 32.26
C HIS A 18 15.18 27.87 32.14
N THR A 19 16.47 27.72 32.45
CA THR A 19 17.46 28.80 32.29
C THR A 19 17.96 29.01 30.86
N ALA A 20 17.65 28.09 29.95
CA ALA A 20 18.05 28.19 28.55
C ALA A 20 17.43 29.43 27.87
N ALA A 21 18.27 30.23 27.24
CA ALA A 21 17.86 31.48 26.60
C ALA A 21 17.13 31.28 25.26
N ASP A 22 17.38 30.14 24.60
CA ASP A 22 16.84 29.80 23.28
C ASP A 22 16.58 28.30 23.12
N ALA A 23 16.05 27.92 21.96
CA ALA A 23 15.76 26.52 21.64
C ALA A 23 17.03 25.65 21.54
N ALA A 24 18.19 26.24 21.23
CA ALA A 24 19.44 25.48 21.18
C ALA A 24 19.89 25.06 22.59
N GLY A 25 19.83 25.99 23.56
CA GLY A 25 20.12 25.66 24.97
C GLY A 25 19.14 24.65 25.57
N GLN A 26 17.87 24.63 25.12
CA GLN A 26 16.92 23.60 25.53
C GLN A 26 17.31 22.22 24.99
N ARG A 27 17.76 22.14 23.74
CA ARG A 27 18.26 20.90 23.13
C ARG A 27 19.54 20.40 23.78
N ASP A 28 20.42 21.31 24.21
CA ASP A 28 21.63 20.93 24.94
C ASP A 28 21.28 20.30 26.30
N ALA A 29 20.27 20.82 27.01
CA ALA A 29 19.76 20.21 28.23
C ALA A 29 19.10 18.84 27.97
N GLU A 30 18.36 18.68 26.87
CA GLU A 30 17.79 17.39 26.44
C GLU A 30 18.88 16.35 26.14
N ARG A 31 19.95 16.77 25.46
CA ARG A 31 21.11 15.92 25.17
C ARG A 31 21.84 15.51 26.45
N TRP A 32 22.08 16.45 27.37
CA TRP A 32 22.65 16.16 28.68
C TRP A 32 21.82 15.10 29.44
N LEU A 33 20.49 15.21 29.40
CA LEU A 33 19.61 14.22 30.04
C LEU A 33 19.77 12.83 29.42
N CYS A 34 19.90 12.75 28.09
CA CYS A 34 20.14 11.49 27.35
C CYS A 34 21.55 10.92 27.56
N GLU A 35 22.51 11.71 28.04
CA GLU A 35 23.83 11.21 28.46
C GLU A 35 23.76 10.51 29.83
N GLN A 36 22.77 10.87 30.67
CA GLN A 36 22.59 10.28 32.01
C GLN A 36 21.67 9.05 31.99
N LEU A 37 20.67 9.03 31.10
CA LEU A 37 19.63 8.02 31.04
C LEU A 37 19.38 7.62 29.58
N ASP A 38 18.91 6.40 29.35
CA ASP A 38 18.39 6.01 28.04
C ASP A 38 17.36 7.05 27.52
N PRO A 39 17.38 7.46 26.24
CA PRO A 39 16.54 8.56 25.77
C PRO A 39 15.02 8.37 25.96
N ARG A 40 14.52 7.14 25.88
CA ARG A 40 13.09 6.85 26.15
C ARG A 40 12.80 6.99 27.64
N ARG A 41 13.71 6.49 28.48
CA ARG A 41 13.63 6.63 29.94
C ARG A 41 13.75 8.09 30.39
N ALA A 42 14.65 8.86 29.76
CA ALA A 42 14.85 10.29 29.98
C ALA A 42 13.54 11.08 29.80
N ALA A 43 12.83 10.86 28.70
CA ALA A 43 11.54 11.51 28.46
C ALA A 43 10.47 11.11 29.49
N HIS A 44 10.39 9.82 29.85
CA HIS A 44 9.48 9.37 30.91
C HIS A 44 9.75 10.10 32.23
N VAL A 45 11.01 10.19 32.63
CA VAL A 45 11.45 10.85 33.87
C VAL A 45 11.15 12.35 33.83
N ALA A 46 11.51 13.01 32.73
CA ALA A 46 11.24 14.44 32.52
C ALA A 46 9.75 14.75 32.57
N ARG A 47 8.90 13.96 31.90
CA ARG A 47 7.44 14.13 31.88
C ARG A 47 6.81 13.85 33.24
N THR A 48 7.20 12.75 33.88
CA THR A 48 6.65 12.34 35.19
C THR A 48 6.99 13.36 36.27
N HIS A 49 8.18 13.97 36.21
CA HIS A 49 8.67 14.93 37.19
C HIS A 49 8.65 16.38 36.69
N ARG A 50 7.69 16.73 35.81
CA ARG A 50 7.55 18.07 35.26
C ARG A 50 7.17 19.10 36.35
N PRO A 51 7.95 20.17 36.55
CA PRO A 51 7.61 21.22 37.50
C PRO A 51 6.53 22.15 36.96
N THR A 52 5.84 22.83 37.87
CA THR A 52 5.03 24.02 37.55
C THR A 52 5.87 25.28 37.79
N VAL A 53 5.74 26.27 36.92
CA VAL A 53 6.38 27.58 37.06
C VAL A 53 5.37 28.54 37.69
N ASP A 54 5.75 29.25 38.75
CA ASP A 54 4.90 30.30 39.35
C ASP A 54 5.00 31.64 38.59
N ALA A 55 4.28 32.66 39.08
CA ALA A 55 4.28 33.98 38.44
C ALA A 55 5.64 34.68 38.52
N GLU A 56 6.48 34.30 39.49
CA GLU A 56 7.82 34.80 39.74
C GLU A 56 8.91 34.04 38.96
N GLY A 57 8.54 32.98 38.23
CA GLY A 57 9.46 32.18 37.42
C GLY A 57 10.20 31.09 38.21
N GLN A 58 9.74 30.74 39.42
CA GLN A 58 10.33 29.70 40.25
C GLN A 58 9.70 28.32 39.97
N LEU A 59 10.55 27.30 39.93
CA LEU A 59 10.15 25.91 39.67
C LEU A 59 9.64 25.23 40.95
N HIS A 60 8.43 24.66 40.88
CA HIS A 60 7.84 23.84 41.93
C HIS A 60 7.70 22.40 41.44
N PHE A 61 8.46 21.48 42.06
CA PHE A 61 8.52 20.09 41.66
C PHE A 61 7.44 19.22 42.34
N PRO A 62 6.82 18.27 41.61
CA PRO A 62 5.77 17.41 42.15
C PRO A 62 6.33 16.33 43.09
N LYS A 63 5.57 15.97 44.13
CA LYS A 63 5.87 14.81 44.97
C LYS A 63 5.58 13.51 44.22
N THR A 64 6.58 12.97 43.53
CA THR A 64 6.43 11.76 42.71
C THR A 64 6.66 10.49 43.55
N PRO A 65 5.78 9.47 43.46
CA PRO A 65 6.01 8.20 44.14
C PRO A 65 7.26 7.52 43.58
N ARG A 66 8.13 7.08 44.50
CA ARG A 66 9.45 6.52 44.18
C ARG A 66 9.40 5.00 44.15
N ARG A 67 10.18 4.37 43.26
CA ARG A 67 10.43 2.92 43.37
C ARG A 67 11.47 2.69 44.48
N SER A 68 11.17 1.79 45.42
CA SER A 68 12.09 1.43 46.50
C SER A 68 13.14 0.40 46.07
N GLU A 69 12.80 -0.50 45.13
CA GLU A 69 13.67 -1.58 44.63
C GLU A 69 13.37 -1.91 43.15
N ALA A 70 14.20 -2.75 42.53
CA ALA A 70 13.96 -3.32 41.20
C ALA A 70 12.69 -4.18 41.24
N VAL A 71 11.63 -3.71 40.60
CA VAL A 71 10.35 -4.45 40.52
C VAL A 71 10.49 -5.50 39.43
N GLN A 72 10.14 -6.75 39.74
CA GLN A 72 10.08 -7.82 38.75
C GLN A 72 9.17 -7.45 37.58
N ALA A 73 9.59 -7.83 36.37
CA ALA A 73 8.76 -7.75 35.19
C ALA A 73 7.53 -8.66 35.36
N ARG A 74 6.34 -8.08 35.18
CA ARG A 74 5.06 -8.77 35.27
C ARG A 74 4.34 -8.66 33.94
N ALA A 75 3.82 -9.76 33.44
CA ALA A 75 2.92 -9.73 32.30
C ALA A 75 1.59 -9.10 32.75
N ARG A 76 1.24 -7.96 32.16
CA ARG A 76 -0.06 -7.30 32.30
C ARG A 76 -0.83 -7.47 31.00
N ALA A 77 -2.16 -7.40 31.06
CA ALA A 77 -3.05 -7.61 29.92
C ALA A 77 -3.06 -9.04 29.31
N LEU A 78 -2.61 -10.05 30.07
CA LEU A 78 -2.86 -11.44 29.67
C LEU A 78 -4.36 -11.73 29.66
N PRO A 79 -4.84 -12.56 28.72
CA PRO A 79 -6.23 -13.01 28.76
C PRO A 79 -6.49 -13.78 30.06
N LYS A 80 -7.75 -13.83 30.50
CA LYS A 80 -8.14 -14.64 31.68
C LYS A 80 -8.06 -16.13 31.41
N ARG A 81 -8.11 -16.53 30.15
CA ARG A 81 -8.02 -17.93 29.73
C ARG A 81 -7.69 -18.04 28.24
N PHE A 82 -7.00 -19.09 27.85
CA PHE A 82 -6.88 -19.47 26.44
C PHE A 82 -7.94 -20.50 26.02
N ALA A 83 -8.38 -20.42 24.77
CA ALA A 83 -9.24 -21.40 24.11
C ALA A 83 -8.58 -21.87 22.82
N ALA A 84 -8.30 -23.18 22.72
CA ALA A 84 -7.80 -23.82 21.52
C ALA A 84 -8.96 -24.39 20.69
N VAL A 85 -9.01 -24.04 19.40
CA VAL A 85 -10.06 -24.43 18.47
C VAL A 85 -9.43 -25.18 17.29
N GLY A 86 -9.75 -26.46 17.17
CA GLY A 86 -9.31 -27.28 16.05
C GLY A 86 -10.33 -27.29 14.92
N VAL A 87 -9.86 -27.13 13.68
CA VAL A 87 -10.68 -27.16 12.46
C VAL A 87 -10.16 -28.21 11.49
N LEU A 88 -11.06 -29.02 10.93
CA LEU A 88 -10.75 -30.02 9.90
C LEU A 88 -11.88 -30.11 8.87
N ALA A 89 -11.51 -30.07 7.60
CA ALA A 89 -12.36 -29.85 6.44
C ALA A 89 -13.23 -28.59 6.57
N GLY A 90 -12.66 -27.51 7.13
CA GLY A 90 -13.39 -26.26 7.39
C GLY A 90 -14.47 -26.32 8.47
N VAL A 91 -14.60 -27.45 9.18
CA VAL A 91 -15.56 -27.64 10.27
C VAL A 91 -14.82 -27.65 11.61
N ARG A 92 -15.33 -26.87 12.57
CA ARG A 92 -14.83 -26.89 13.94
C ARG A 92 -15.04 -28.28 14.55
N ARG A 93 -13.95 -28.87 15.02
CA ARG A 93 -13.87 -30.21 15.59
C ARG A 93 -13.95 -30.21 17.11
N PHE A 94 -13.18 -29.34 17.76
CA PHE A 94 -13.21 -29.19 19.20
C PHE A 94 -12.99 -27.74 19.62
N ILE A 95 -13.33 -27.47 20.88
CA ILE A 95 -12.86 -26.31 21.63
C ILE A 95 -12.32 -26.86 22.96
N ALA A 96 -11.05 -26.59 23.26
CA ALA A 96 -10.41 -26.94 24.51
C ALA A 96 -10.05 -25.66 25.26
N PHE A 97 -10.54 -25.52 26.49
CA PHE A 97 -10.22 -24.38 27.34
C PHE A 97 -9.05 -24.72 28.27
N GLY A 98 -8.09 -23.81 28.39
CA GLY A 98 -7.05 -23.87 29.40
C GLY A 98 -7.57 -23.55 30.81
N ASN A 99 -6.70 -23.66 31.80
CA ASN A 99 -6.99 -23.19 33.15
C ASN A 99 -7.04 -21.64 33.20
N PRO A 100 -7.66 -21.04 34.22
CA PRO A 100 -7.63 -19.60 34.41
C PRO A 100 -6.20 -19.08 34.59
N ILE A 101 -5.89 -17.96 33.95
CA ILE A 101 -4.61 -17.26 34.12
C ILE A 101 -4.74 -16.27 35.30
N PRO A 102 -3.78 -16.27 36.25
CA PRO A 102 -3.75 -15.27 37.32
C PRO A 102 -3.62 -13.84 36.79
N ASP A 103 -4.22 -12.87 37.49
CA ASP A 103 -4.18 -11.45 37.11
C ASP A 103 -2.75 -10.87 37.00
N THR A 104 -1.83 -11.44 37.76
CA THR A 104 -0.41 -11.10 37.70
C THR A 104 0.39 -12.39 37.58
N LEU A 105 1.20 -12.47 36.53
CA LEU A 105 2.13 -13.56 36.30
C LEU A 105 3.54 -13.01 36.21
N ASP A 106 4.45 -13.61 36.99
CA ASP A 106 5.86 -13.22 36.97
C ASP A 106 6.52 -13.79 35.70
N PHE A 107 7.24 -12.92 34.99
CA PHE A 107 7.83 -13.22 33.68
C PHE A 107 9.36 -13.20 33.69
N ALA A 108 9.96 -12.91 34.83
CA ALA A 108 11.41 -12.92 35.01
C ALA A 108 11.76 -13.63 36.32
N PRO A 109 12.83 -14.46 36.35
CA PRO A 109 13.31 -15.04 37.59
C PRO A 109 13.73 -13.92 38.56
N GLU A 110 13.34 -14.03 39.83
CA GLU A 110 13.96 -13.22 40.89
C GLU A 110 15.41 -13.69 41.03
N LEU A 111 16.37 -12.90 40.55
CA LEU A 111 17.79 -13.16 40.81
C LEU A 111 18.08 -12.78 42.26
N LEU A 112 17.75 -13.67 43.19
CA LEU A 112 18.21 -13.59 44.56
C LEU A 112 19.69 -14.01 44.64
N PRO A 113 20.46 -13.49 45.62
CA PRO A 113 21.88 -13.82 45.78
C PRO A 113 22.16 -15.31 46.06
N ASP A 114 21.15 -16.07 46.48
CA ASP A 114 21.15 -17.53 46.43
C ASP A 114 20.33 -17.98 45.22
N LEU A 115 20.92 -18.82 44.37
CA LEU A 115 20.38 -19.36 43.10
C LEU A 115 19.09 -20.21 43.23
N GLU A 116 18.40 -20.16 44.36
CA GLU A 116 17.06 -20.72 44.50
C GLU A 116 16.05 -19.71 43.96
N ALA A 117 15.83 -19.76 42.64
CA ALA A 117 14.78 -18.98 41.99
C ALA A 117 13.43 -19.26 42.68
N LYS A 118 12.78 -18.23 43.21
CA LYS A 118 11.38 -18.37 43.62
C LYS A 118 10.53 -18.78 42.42
N THR A 119 9.58 -19.66 42.71
CA THR A 119 8.78 -20.49 41.79
C THR A 119 7.78 -19.75 40.89
N GLY A 120 7.64 -18.42 40.99
CA GLY A 120 6.62 -17.66 40.24
C GLY A 120 6.78 -17.73 38.71
N ALA A 121 8.02 -17.94 38.24
CA ALA A 121 8.40 -18.08 36.84
C ALA A 121 8.53 -19.55 36.39
N ALA A 122 8.17 -20.52 37.24
CA ALA A 122 8.37 -21.95 36.95
C ALA A 122 7.58 -22.44 35.73
N TRP A 123 6.43 -21.82 35.44
CA TRP A 123 5.61 -22.10 34.26
C TRP A 123 6.36 -21.96 32.93
N MET A 124 7.46 -21.20 32.86
CA MET A 124 8.26 -21.05 31.64
C MET A 124 9.09 -22.31 31.30
N HIS A 125 9.35 -23.19 32.26
CA HIS A 125 10.18 -24.39 32.07
C HIS A 125 9.55 -25.68 32.61
N ASP A 126 8.50 -25.61 33.44
CA ASP A 126 7.71 -26.74 33.91
C ASP A 126 6.32 -26.71 33.26
N TYR A 127 6.04 -27.71 32.42
CA TYR A 127 4.77 -27.84 31.71
C TYR A 127 3.57 -28.06 32.65
N ALA A 128 3.75 -28.84 33.73
CA ALA A 128 2.67 -29.08 34.68
C ALA A 128 2.28 -27.79 35.39
N GLU A 129 3.28 -26.96 35.72
CA GLU A 129 3.04 -25.63 36.26
C GLU A 129 2.38 -24.70 35.22
N ALA A 130 2.85 -24.72 33.96
CA ALA A 130 2.23 -23.96 32.87
C ALA A 130 0.75 -24.32 32.67
N GLU A 131 0.42 -25.60 32.69
CA GLU A 131 -0.96 -26.07 32.62
C GLU A 131 -1.74 -25.58 33.85
N ARG A 132 -1.17 -25.69 35.06
CA ARG A 132 -1.80 -25.23 36.31
C ARG A 132 -2.13 -23.74 36.31
N VAL A 133 -1.24 -22.88 35.79
CA VAL A 133 -1.44 -21.41 35.71
C VAL A 133 -2.13 -20.95 34.42
N GLY A 134 -2.60 -21.87 33.57
CA GLY A 134 -3.36 -21.53 32.36
C GLY A 134 -2.53 -21.11 31.16
N MET A 135 -1.20 -21.22 31.25
CA MET A 135 -0.25 -20.90 30.17
C MET A 135 0.03 -22.08 29.22
N ALA A 136 -0.48 -23.28 29.53
CA ALA A 136 -0.51 -24.43 28.64
C ALA A 136 -1.89 -25.08 28.56
N ILE A 137 -2.18 -25.74 27.44
CA ILE A 137 -3.40 -26.52 27.21
C ILE A 137 -3.02 -27.91 26.70
N THR A 138 -3.44 -28.95 27.43
CA THR A 138 -3.37 -30.32 26.94
C THR A 138 -4.63 -30.67 26.16
N ILE A 139 -4.46 -31.08 24.90
CA ILE A 139 -5.57 -31.55 24.07
C ILE A 139 -5.46 -33.07 23.92
N ASP A 140 -6.38 -33.80 24.54
CA ASP A 140 -6.45 -35.26 24.41
C ASP A 140 -7.13 -35.64 23.07
N LEU A 141 -6.30 -36.02 22.09
CA LEU A 141 -6.75 -36.45 20.77
C LEU A 141 -7.50 -37.79 20.81
N ALA A 142 -7.21 -38.69 21.76
CA ALA A 142 -7.89 -39.97 21.91
C ALA A 142 -9.30 -39.81 22.47
N ARG A 143 -9.51 -38.88 23.42
CA ARG A 143 -10.85 -38.48 23.86
C ARG A 143 -11.64 -37.80 22.74
N THR A 144 -10.96 -37.02 21.89
CA THR A 144 -11.57 -36.38 20.71
C THR A 144 -12.02 -37.44 19.69
N GLN A 145 -11.28 -38.54 19.54
CA GLN A 145 -11.63 -39.69 18.72
C GLN A 145 -12.90 -40.42 19.22
N GLN A 146 -13.04 -40.63 20.54
CA GLN A 146 -14.23 -41.27 21.13
C GLN A 146 -15.52 -40.46 20.95
N GLN A 147 -15.42 -39.14 20.70
CA GLN A 147 -16.54 -38.27 20.36
C GLN A 147 -16.87 -38.25 18.85
N GLY A 148 -16.38 -39.24 18.08
CA GLY A 148 -16.75 -39.47 16.68
C GLY A 148 -15.84 -38.78 15.66
N GLN A 149 -14.56 -38.53 15.99
CA GLN A 149 -13.64 -37.76 15.12
C GLN A 149 -12.30 -38.48 14.84
N PRO A 150 -12.31 -39.71 14.29
CA PRO A 150 -11.08 -40.48 14.02
C PRO A 150 -10.13 -39.79 13.03
N ALA A 151 -10.66 -38.96 12.14
CA ALA A 151 -9.89 -38.31 11.07
C ALA A 151 -8.80 -37.34 11.55
N ILE A 152 -8.83 -36.86 12.80
CA ILE A 152 -7.81 -35.94 13.33
C ILE A 152 -6.46 -36.65 13.51
N LEU A 153 -6.46 -37.91 13.94
CA LEU A 153 -5.22 -38.66 14.12
C LEU A 153 -4.60 -39.08 12.79
N ASP A 154 -5.45 -39.39 11.80
CA ASP A 154 -5.00 -39.85 10.49
C ASP A 154 -4.56 -38.68 9.58
N ARG A 155 -5.27 -37.54 9.64
CA ARG A 155 -5.10 -36.41 8.70
C ARG A 155 -4.56 -35.13 9.35
N GLY A 156 -4.48 -35.07 10.67
CA GLY A 156 -4.18 -33.84 11.39
C GLY A 156 -5.34 -32.84 11.38
N LEU A 157 -5.02 -31.58 11.68
CA LEU A 157 -5.93 -30.43 11.60
C LEU A 157 -5.55 -29.56 10.40
N ASP A 158 -6.53 -28.96 9.74
CA ASP A 158 -6.25 -27.93 8.74
C ASP A 158 -5.82 -26.62 9.43
N THR A 159 -6.35 -26.36 10.62
CA THR A 159 -6.10 -25.11 11.37
C THR A 159 -6.29 -25.34 12.86
N LEU A 160 -5.34 -24.82 13.65
CA LEU A 160 -5.43 -24.71 15.11
C LEU A 160 -5.40 -23.22 15.47
N LEU A 161 -6.49 -22.72 16.06
CA LEU A 161 -6.57 -21.34 16.54
C LEU A 161 -6.47 -21.34 18.06
N VAL A 162 -5.58 -20.54 18.63
CA VAL A 162 -5.51 -20.30 20.08
C VAL A 162 -5.89 -18.86 20.33
N VAL A 163 -6.99 -18.64 21.06
CA VAL A 163 -7.53 -17.31 21.31
C VAL A 163 -7.53 -17.03 22.81
N GLY A 164 -7.01 -15.88 23.19
CA GLY A 164 -7.14 -15.34 24.54
C GLY A 164 -8.54 -14.77 24.76
N VAL A 165 -9.20 -15.19 25.84
CA VAL A 165 -10.51 -14.68 26.25
C VAL A 165 -10.31 -13.87 27.52
N ASP A 166 -10.79 -12.62 27.49
CA ASP A 166 -10.89 -11.76 28.66
C ASP A 166 -12.37 -11.36 28.85
N ASP A 167 -12.82 -11.35 30.10
CA ASP A 167 -14.18 -10.98 30.53
C ASP A 167 -14.20 -9.62 31.26
N GLN A 168 -13.08 -8.90 31.27
CA GLN A 168 -12.98 -7.54 31.80
C GLN A 168 -13.97 -6.58 31.14
N ALA A 169 -14.47 -5.64 31.93
CA ALA A 169 -15.29 -4.55 31.42
C ALA A 169 -14.49 -3.74 30.38
N PRO A 170 -15.10 -3.31 29.25
CA PRO A 170 -14.37 -2.64 28.17
C PRO A 170 -13.53 -1.44 28.61
N ALA A 171 -14.03 -0.62 29.53
CA ALA A 171 -13.28 0.53 30.06
C ALA A 171 -12.04 0.13 30.87
N ALA A 172 -12.08 -1.01 31.58
CA ALA A 172 -10.93 -1.52 32.31
C ALA A 172 -9.87 -2.05 31.34
N GLY A 173 -10.28 -2.83 30.34
CA GLY A 173 -9.40 -3.34 29.29
C GLY A 173 -8.74 -2.21 28.49
N ALA A 174 -9.50 -1.19 28.10
CA ALA A 174 -8.97 0.00 27.42
C ALA A 174 -7.93 0.75 28.24
N LYS A 175 -8.15 0.90 29.55
CA LYS A 175 -7.18 1.50 30.46
C LYS A 175 -5.91 0.65 30.55
N THR A 176 -6.03 -0.67 30.75
CA THR A 176 -4.88 -1.57 30.84
C THR A 176 -4.07 -1.59 29.54
N LEU A 177 -4.74 -1.56 28.38
CA LEU A 177 -4.08 -1.47 27.08
C LEU A 177 -3.36 -0.13 26.90
N GLY A 178 -4.00 0.98 27.27
CA GLY A 178 -3.36 2.31 27.23
C GLY A 178 -2.11 2.38 28.10
N GLU A 179 -2.17 1.87 29.33
CA GLU A 179 -1.00 1.78 30.22
C GLU A 179 0.12 0.90 29.65
N LEU A 180 -0.22 -0.19 28.95
CA LEU A 180 0.75 -1.07 28.29
C LEU A 180 1.42 -0.38 27.09
N LEU A 181 0.64 0.30 26.24
CA LEU A 181 1.17 1.06 25.11
C LEU A 181 2.05 2.21 25.58
N GLU A 182 1.67 2.92 26.64
CA GLU A 182 2.51 3.97 27.24
C GLU A 182 3.80 3.40 27.84
N ALA A 183 3.75 2.20 28.43
CA ALA A 183 4.96 1.54 28.90
C ALA A 183 5.93 1.25 27.73
N HIS A 184 5.43 0.72 26.61
CA HIS A 184 6.24 0.48 25.41
C HIS A 184 6.81 1.76 24.81
N LEU A 185 6.03 2.84 24.79
CA LEU A 185 6.48 4.17 24.34
C LEU A 185 7.77 4.62 25.07
N TYR A 186 7.92 4.28 26.35
CA TYR A 186 9.07 4.64 27.18
C TYR A 186 10.10 3.53 27.43
N THR A 187 9.94 2.36 26.80
CA THR A 187 10.85 1.21 26.97
C THR A 187 11.37 0.75 25.61
N ASP A 188 10.74 -0.24 24.98
CA ASP A 188 11.22 -0.84 23.73
C ASP A 188 10.93 0.04 22.50
N GLY A 189 10.01 1.00 22.64
CA GLY A 189 9.53 1.87 21.58
C GLY A 189 8.11 1.54 21.14
N LEU A 190 7.38 2.59 20.72
CA LEU A 190 6.08 2.51 20.10
C LEU A 190 6.06 3.52 18.95
N GLU A 191 5.77 3.06 17.74
CA GLU A 191 5.65 3.91 16.55
C GLU A 191 4.54 3.43 15.62
N PHE A 192 4.07 4.32 14.73
CA PHE A 192 3.30 3.91 13.57
C PHE A 192 4.24 3.59 12.42
N THR A 193 3.98 2.48 11.71
CA THR A 193 4.78 2.07 10.55
C THR A 193 3.98 2.28 9.27
N ALA A 194 4.60 2.99 8.33
CA ALA A 194 4.00 3.25 7.03
C ALA A 194 3.87 1.96 6.21
N GLN A 195 2.88 1.90 5.34
CA GLN A 195 2.72 0.77 4.43
C GLN A 195 3.91 0.70 3.44
N GLY A 196 4.41 -0.52 3.22
CA GLY A 196 5.58 -0.75 2.36
C GLY A 196 6.93 -0.40 3.00
N THR A 197 6.97 -0.08 4.30
CA THR A 197 8.22 0.00 5.04
C THR A 197 8.95 -1.35 5.01
N ALA A 198 10.23 -1.34 4.62
CA ALA A 198 11.04 -2.55 4.57
C ALA A 198 11.22 -3.14 5.97
N SER A 199 10.98 -4.45 6.10
CA SER A 199 11.17 -5.18 7.36
C SER A 199 12.60 -5.67 7.56
N ASN A 200 13.38 -5.76 6.48
CA ASN A 200 14.78 -6.20 6.48
C ASN A 200 15.65 -5.23 5.68
N ASN A 201 16.94 -5.20 5.98
CA ASN A 201 17.93 -4.52 5.14
C ASN A 201 18.15 -5.33 3.86
N THR A 202 18.07 -4.66 2.72
CA THR A 202 18.47 -5.16 1.41
C THR A 202 19.54 -4.23 0.83
N ASP A 203 20.12 -4.59 -0.30
CA ASP A 203 21.08 -3.72 -1.01
C ASP A 203 20.42 -2.43 -1.53
N GLU A 204 19.09 -2.42 -1.66
CA GLU A 204 18.30 -1.31 -2.20
C GLU A 204 17.61 -0.46 -1.12
N ALA A 205 17.31 -1.04 0.04
CA ALA A 205 16.55 -0.38 1.10
C ALA A 205 17.00 -0.81 2.51
N ILE A 206 16.97 0.14 3.45
CA ILE A 206 17.23 -0.12 4.87
C ILE A 206 15.88 -0.44 5.54
N ALA A 207 15.91 -1.35 6.52
CA ALA A 207 14.76 -1.62 7.38
C ALA A 207 14.26 -0.33 8.03
N GLY A 208 12.94 -0.16 8.12
CA GLY A 208 12.37 1.07 8.68
C GLY A 208 12.45 1.18 10.19
N TRP A 209 12.76 0.09 10.89
CA TRP A 209 12.91 0.09 12.35
C TRP A 209 14.38 0.20 12.75
N THR A 210 14.64 1.03 13.75
CA THR A 210 15.92 1.15 14.44
C THR A 210 15.72 1.02 15.95
N GLU A 211 16.68 0.41 16.65
CA GLU A 211 16.61 0.26 18.12
C GLU A 211 16.74 1.63 18.82
N GLY A 212 17.55 2.52 18.24
CA GLY A 212 17.77 3.87 18.74
C GLY A 212 16.60 4.82 18.50
N LEU A 213 16.68 6.01 19.10
CA LEU A 213 15.82 7.14 18.76
C LEU A 213 16.58 8.04 17.77
N ASP A 214 16.19 7.97 16.50
CA ASP A 214 16.85 8.75 15.43
C ASP A 214 16.46 10.24 15.47
N ASP A 215 15.22 10.55 15.87
CA ASP A 215 14.67 11.91 15.99
C ASP A 215 14.52 12.34 17.46
N LEU A 216 15.65 12.59 18.14
CA LEU A 216 15.64 13.07 19.54
C LEU A 216 14.94 14.44 19.69
N ASP A 217 15.16 15.35 18.74
CA ASP A 217 14.58 16.71 18.80
C ASP A 217 13.05 16.65 18.71
N GLY A 218 12.50 15.89 17.75
CA GLY A 218 11.06 15.71 17.62
C GLY A 218 10.47 14.87 18.75
N TRP A 219 11.22 13.91 19.29
CA TRP A 219 10.81 13.15 20.48
C TRP A 219 10.53 14.07 21.68
N PHE A 220 11.47 14.92 22.08
CA PHE A 220 11.25 15.85 23.19
C PHE A 220 10.25 16.95 22.87
N ALA A 221 10.16 17.39 21.60
CA ALA A 221 9.13 18.33 21.16
C ALA A 221 7.71 17.79 21.39
N ARG A 222 7.45 16.52 21.03
CA ARG A 222 6.17 15.83 21.27
C ARG A 222 5.94 15.59 22.76
N GLU A 223 6.96 15.13 23.48
CA GLU A 223 6.84 14.71 24.87
C GLU A 223 6.69 15.85 25.89
N LEU A 224 7.42 16.95 25.70
CA LEU A 224 7.54 18.02 26.69
C LEU A 224 6.86 19.32 26.26
N ASP A 225 6.93 19.66 24.97
CA ASP A 225 6.41 20.93 24.46
C ASP A 225 4.98 20.80 23.88
N GLY A 226 4.52 19.58 23.62
CA GLY A 226 3.24 19.33 22.95
C GLY A 226 3.22 19.82 21.49
N ARG A 227 4.39 19.89 20.85
CA ARG A 227 4.56 20.23 19.43
C ARG A 227 4.51 18.96 18.60
N ASP A 228 4.14 19.09 17.33
CA ASP A 228 4.12 18.00 16.36
C ASP A 228 3.25 16.78 16.77
N LEU A 229 2.25 17.04 17.61
CA LEU A 229 1.24 16.04 17.98
C LEU A 229 0.27 15.82 16.82
N ALA A 230 -0.12 14.57 16.62
CA ALA A 230 -1.22 14.29 15.71
C ALA A 230 -2.50 14.96 16.19
N SER A 231 -3.16 15.69 15.30
CA SER A 231 -4.38 16.45 15.64
C SER A 231 -5.50 16.22 14.65
N HIS A 232 -5.20 15.62 13.50
CA HIS A 232 -6.19 15.37 12.46
C HIS A 232 -7.04 14.14 12.81
N GLN A 233 -8.36 14.19 12.58
CA GLN A 233 -9.26 13.05 12.86
C GLN A 233 -9.01 11.83 11.95
N ALA A 234 -8.42 12.05 10.78
CA ALA A 234 -8.00 10.98 9.88
C ALA A 234 -6.55 10.49 10.15
N SER A 235 -5.91 10.96 11.23
CA SER A 235 -4.58 10.51 11.62
C SER A 235 -4.57 9.05 12.04
N GLU A 236 -3.43 8.36 11.91
CA GLU A 236 -3.30 6.98 12.38
C GLU A 236 -3.55 6.87 13.89
N ALA A 237 -3.15 7.88 14.66
CA ALA A 237 -3.46 7.97 16.10
C ALA A 237 -4.96 8.00 16.38
N ALA A 238 -5.72 8.87 15.72
CA ALA A 238 -7.16 8.98 15.93
C ALA A 238 -7.90 7.69 15.52
N ARG A 239 -7.52 7.09 14.38
CA ARG A 239 -8.14 5.86 13.87
C ARG A 239 -7.85 4.66 14.77
N THR A 240 -6.61 4.55 15.24
CA THR A 240 -6.18 3.46 16.13
C THR A 240 -6.80 3.60 17.52
N GLY A 241 -6.81 4.81 18.08
CA GLY A 241 -7.44 5.09 19.37
C GLY A 241 -8.93 4.75 19.37
N ALA A 242 -9.64 5.12 18.30
CA ALA A 242 -11.04 4.76 18.12
C ALA A 242 -11.25 3.24 17.96
N ALA A 243 -10.42 2.56 17.16
CA ALA A 243 -10.55 1.13 16.92
C ALA A 243 -10.28 0.27 18.17
N LEU A 244 -9.31 0.68 19.00
CA LEU A 244 -8.96 0.00 20.25
C LEU A 244 -9.80 0.47 21.44
N GLY A 245 -10.62 1.52 21.29
CA GLY A 245 -11.44 2.09 22.35
C GLY A 245 -10.64 2.72 23.49
N LEU A 246 -9.46 3.30 23.18
CA LEU A 246 -8.60 3.92 24.19
C LEU A 246 -9.29 5.12 24.85
N LEU A 247 -9.09 5.24 26.16
CA LEU A 247 -9.70 6.32 26.97
C LEU A 247 -8.83 7.58 27.03
N ASP A 248 -7.51 7.43 26.88
CA ASP A 248 -6.56 8.54 26.85
C ASP A 248 -6.31 8.95 25.41
N ASP A 249 -6.78 10.15 25.04
CA ASP A 249 -6.59 10.75 23.73
C ASP A 249 -5.23 11.46 23.59
N THR A 250 -4.40 11.50 24.63
CA THR A 250 -3.10 12.19 24.64
C THR A 250 -1.91 11.27 24.37
N LEU A 251 -2.09 9.95 24.47
CA LEU A 251 -1.02 8.97 24.27
C LEU A 251 -0.62 8.87 22.79
N LEU A 252 -1.53 8.39 21.95
CA LEU A 252 -1.23 8.10 20.54
C LEU A 252 -0.79 9.32 19.72
N PRO A 253 -1.28 10.55 19.97
CA PRO A 253 -0.77 11.72 19.25
C PRO A 253 0.72 12.01 19.39
N ARG A 254 1.37 11.51 20.46
CA ARG A 254 2.81 11.69 20.72
C ARG A 254 3.68 10.65 20.03
N VAL A 255 3.08 9.55 19.59
CA VAL A 255 3.76 8.43 18.94
C VAL A 255 4.35 8.90 17.62
N GLU A 256 5.54 8.38 17.28
CA GLU A 256 6.17 8.72 16.02
C GLU A 256 5.29 8.32 14.83
N ARG A 257 5.24 9.17 13.80
CA ARG A 257 4.38 9.02 12.60
C ARG A 257 2.87 8.96 12.89
N ALA A 258 2.43 9.42 14.06
CA ALA A 258 1.00 9.44 14.44
C ALA A 258 0.10 10.27 13.51
N ASP A 259 0.58 11.37 12.92
CA ASP A 259 -0.22 12.24 12.03
C ASP A 259 -0.23 11.79 10.56
N MET A 260 0.33 10.62 10.24
CA MET A 260 0.16 10.00 8.94
C MET A 260 -1.32 9.78 8.61
N ARG A 261 -1.64 9.76 7.32
CA ARG A 261 -3.01 9.72 6.78
C ARG A 261 -3.07 8.77 5.59
N GLU A 262 -2.50 7.58 5.73
CA GLU A 262 -2.37 6.62 4.63
C GLU A 262 -3.75 6.17 4.14
N ASP A 263 -4.72 6.03 5.05
CA ASP A 263 -6.11 5.72 4.73
C ASP A 263 -6.75 6.77 3.80
N GLN A 264 -6.47 8.06 4.05
CA GLN A 264 -6.98 9.15 3.22
C GLN A 264 -6.35 9.13 1.83
N SER A 265 -5.03 8.90 1.75
CA SER A 265 -4.31 8.76 0.49
C SER A 265 -4.83 7.56 -0.32
N ALA A 266 -5.10 6.43 0.35
CA ALA A 266 -5.67 5.24 -0.28
C ALA A 266 -7.12 5.47 -0.77
N ALA A 267 -7.95 6.19 -0.01
CA ALA A 267 -9.29 6.56 -0.46
C ALA A 267 -9.25 7.46 -1.71
N ALA A 268 -8.36 8.45 -1.73
CA ALA A 268 -8.15 9.32 -2.89
C ALA A 268 -7.66 8.52 -4.13
N MET A 269 -6.77 7.54 -3.92
CA MET A 269 -6.31 6.62 -4.96
C MET A 269 -7.47 5.79 -5.52
N ASN A 270 -8.29 5.20 -4.66
CA ASN A 270 -9.49 4.45 -5.05
C ASN A 270 -10.47 5.31 -5.84
N GLU A 271 -10.67 6.57 -5.42
CA GLU A 271 -11.53 7.51 -6.12
C GLU A 271 -11.00 7.81 -7.53
N ALA A 272 -9.70 8.05 -7.66
CA ALA A 272 -9.04 8.32 -8.94
C ALA A 272 -9.09 7.12 -9.90
N LEU A 273 -8.94 5.90 -9.37
CA LEU A 273 -8.93 4.66 -10.16
C LEU A 273 -10.33 4.14 -10.49
N TRP A 274 -11.37 4.55 -9.77
CA TRP A 274 -12.73 4.05 -9.96
C TRP A 274 -13.19 4.10 -11.43
N PRO A 275 -13.07 5.22 -12.18
CA PRO A 275 -13.63 5.33 -13.53
C PRO A 275 -13.01 4.35 -14.53
N VAL A 276 -11.76 3.93 -14.29
CA VAL A 276 -10.99 3.06 -15.19
C VAL A 276 -10.95 1.60 -14.74
N THR A 277 -11.46 1.30 -13.55
CA THR A 277 -11.52 -0.05 -12.98
C THR A 277 -12.98 -0.50 -12.81
N TRP A 278 -13.51 -0.42 -11.59
CA TRP A 278 -14.85 -0.89 -11.23
C TRP A 278 -15.95 -0.11 -11.92
N GLY A 279 -15.80 1.20 -12.12
CA GLY A 279 -16.78 2.02 -12.83
C GLY A 279 -17.03 1.49 -14.23
N ARG A 280 -15.96 1.36 -15.03
CA ARG A 280 -16.03 0.80 -16.38
C ARG A 280 -16.56 -0.64 -16.40
N TYR A 281 -16.13 -1.47 -15.45
CA TYR A 281 -16.58 -2.86 -15.37
C TYR A 281 -18.09 -2.96 -15.11
N LEU A 282 -18.58 -2.25 -14.09
CA LEU A 282 -19.97 -2.32 -13.66
C LEU A 282 -20.92 -1.60 -14.61
N GLU A 283 -20.51 -0.47 -15.21
CA GLU A 283 -21.37 0.33 -16.08
C GLU A 283 -21.43 -0.22 -17.51
N ASP A 284 -20.31 -0.72 -18.03
CA ASP A 284 -20.18 -1.02 -19.46
C ASP A 284 -19.86 -2.49 -19.76
N LEU A 285 -18.92 -3.12 -19.04
CA LEU A 285 -18.49 -4.48 -19.38
C LEU A 285 -19.51 -5.54 -18.98
N LEU A 286 -20.29 -5.29 -17.92
CA LEU A 286 -21.44 -6.12 -17.55
C LEU A 286 -22.72 -5.78 -18.30
N ALA A 287 -22.73 -4.72 -19.11
CA ALA A 287 -23.90 -4.37 -19.91
C ALA A 287 -24.03 -5.33 -21.10
N PRO A 288 -25.20 -5.98 -21.29
CA PRO A 288 -25.47 -6.70 -22.52
C PRO A 288 -25.36 -5.77 -23.73
N ALA A 289 -24.92 -6.28 -24.87
CA ALA A 289 -24.74 -5.47 -26.08
C ALA A 289 -26.03 -4.69 -26.44
N GLY A 290 -25.96 -3.35 -26.40
CA GLY A 290 -27.07 -2.46 -26.70
C GLY A 290 -28.10 -2.24 -25.58
N ALA A 291 -27.80 -2.70 -24.36
CA ALA A 291 -28.65 -2.51 -23.18
C ALA A 291 -27.95 -1.69 -22.08
N ALA A 292 -28.73 -1.25 -21.09
CA ALA A 292 -28.18 -0.69 -19.86
C ALA A 292 -27.50 -1.79 -19.02
N SER A 293 -26.59 -1.40 -18.12
CA SER A 293 -25.95 -2.32 -17.18
C SER A 293 -26.98 -3.17 -16.42
N ALA A 294 -26.63 -4.44 -16.21
CA ALA A 294 -27.37 -5.33 -15.32
C ALA A 294 -27.36 -4.85 -13.85
N VAL A 295 -26.43 -3.97 -13.48
CA VAL A 295 -26.31 -3.38 -12.16
C VAL A 295 -26.98 -1.99 -12.15
N PRO A 296 -28.00 -1.75 -11.30
CA PRO A 296 -28.66 -0.45 -11.23
C PRO A 296 -27.71 0.67 -10.81
N GLY A 297 -27.80 1.84 -11.44
CA GLY A 297 -26.98 3.01 -11.13
C GLY A 297 -26.88 3.39 -9.63
N PRO A 298 -27.98 3.35 -8.85
CA PRO A 298 -27.91 3.59 -7.40
C PRO A 298 -27.03 2.57 -6.65
N ILE A 299 -27.01 1.30 -7.09
CA ILE A 299 -26.16 0.26 -6.51
C ILE A 299 -24.70 0.50 -6.91
N ILE A 300 -24.43 0.93 -8.15
CA ILE A 300 -23.08 1.32 -8.58
C ILE A 300 -22.56 2.50 -7.75
N ALA A 301 -23.41 3.50 -7.46
CA ALA A 301 -23.04 4.63 -6.60
C ALA A 301 -22.73 4.20 -5.15
N GLN A 302 -23.52 3.29 -4.59
CA GLN A 302 -23.24 2.71 -3.26
C GLN A 302 -21.96 1.87 -3.25
N ALA A 303 -21.73 1.06 -4.29
CA ALA A 303 -20.49 0.31 -4.47
C ALA A 303 -19.27 1.22 -4.60
N ARG A 304 -19.38 2.32 -5.34
CA ARG A 304 -18.33 3.35 -5.45
C ARG A 304 -17.99 3.93 -4.09
N LYS A 305 -19.01 4.37 -3.34
CA LYS A 305 -18.83 4.91 -2.00
C LYS A 305 -18.16 3.90 -1.08
N TRP A 306 -18.65 2.66 -1.06
CA TRP A 306 -18.06 1.58 -0.26
C TRP A 306 -16.60 1.29 -0.63
N PHE A 307 -16.29 1.25 -1.93
CA PHE A 307 -14.92 1.01 -2.42
C PHE A 307 -13.96 2.13 -1.99
N ILE A 308 -14.36 3.39 -2.14
CA ILE A 308 -13.56 4.54 -1.73
C ILE A 308 -13.39 4.56 -0.21
N ASP A 309 -14.46 4.34 0.55
CA ASP A 309 -14.45 4.55 1.99
C ASP A 309 -13.86 3.37 2.78
N GLN A 310 -14.08 2.13 2.33
CA GLN A 310 -13.87 0.93 3.16
C GLN A 310 -12.88 -0.08 2.59
N VAL A 311 -12.60 -0.06 1.28
CA VAL A 311 -11.71 -1.05 0.65
C VAL A 311 -10.28 -0.54 0.64
N ARG A 312 -9.35 -1.31 1.20
CA ARG A 312 -7.92 -1.00 1.23
C ARG A 312 -7.11 -2.23 0.82
N GLY A 313 -6.10 -2.03 -0.01
CA GLY A 313 -5.15 -3.09 -0.35
C GLY A 313 -4.04 -3.26 0.70
N GLY A 314 -3.65 -2.18 1.40
CA GLY A 314 -2.65 -2.17 2.48
C GLY A 314 -3.25 -2.14 3.89
N ALA A 315 -4.26 -2.99 4.16
CA ALA A 315 -5.04 -3.03 5.42
C ALA A 315 -5.88 -1.77 5.73
N THR A 316 -6.96 -1.95 6.51
CA THR A 316 -7.88 -0.85 6.84
C THR A 316 -7.39 -0.04 8.04
N LEU A 317 -6.75 -0.66 9.03
CA LEU A 317 -6.23 0.02 10.21
C LEU A 317 -4.69 0.09 10.15
N PRO A 318 -4.09 1.02 10.92
CA PRO A 318 -2.67 1.31 10.82
C PRO A 318 -1.84 0.20 11.48
N THR A 319 -0.59 0.06 11.06
CA THR A 319 0.37 -0.86 11.69
C THR A 319 1.03 -0.16 12.86
N LEU A 320 1.00 -0.80 14.03
CA LEU A 320 1.73 -0.35 15.23
C LEU A 320 3.00 -1.17 15.36
N THR A 321 4.15 -0.54 15.55
CA THR A 321 5.40 -1.24 15.83
C THR A 321 5.75 -1.04 17.30
N VAL A 322 5.96 -2.16 17.98
CA VAL A 322 6.35 -2.22 19.40
C VAL A 322 7.71 -2.89 19.48
N GLY A 323 8.74 -2.13 19.86
CA GLY A 323 10.12 -2.56 19.64
C GLY A 323 10.34 -2.99 18.19
N SER A 324 10.99 -4.12 17.97
CA SER A 324 11.28 -4.64 16.62
C SER A 324 10.11 -5.36 15.94
N GLN A 325 8.90 -5.33 16.52
CA GLN A 325 7.78 -6.15 16.06
C GLN A 325 6.63 -5.29 15.51
N PRO A 326 6.32 -5.39 14.20
CA PRO A 326 5.15 -4.75 13.62
C PRO A 326 3.88 -5.58 13.89
N TYR A 327 2.84 -4.91 14.37
CA TYR A 327 1.51 -5.45 14.64
C TYR A 327 0.48 -4.83 13.71
N GLY A 328 -0.05 -5.64 12.81
CA GLY A 328 -1.19 -5.28 11.98
C GLY A 328 -2.49 -5.33 12.77
N LEU A 329 -3.30 -4.28 12.69
CA LEU A 329 -4.63 -4.23 13.30
C LEU A 329 -5.68 -4.69 12.31
N LEU A 330 -6.38 -5.79 12.62
CA LEU A 330 -7.44 -6.32 11.77
C LEU A 330 -8.79 -6.27 12.51
N PRO A 331 -9.76 -5.48 12.03
CA PRO A 331 -11.09 -5.55 12.58
C PRO A 331 -11.71 -6.90 12.23
N ILE A 332 -12.14 -7.63 13.26
CA ILE A 332 -12.88 -8.87 13.12
C ILE A 332 -14.34 -8.65 13.48
N ARG A 333 -15.24 -9.25 12.71
CA ARG A 333 -16.67 -9.21 12.99
C ARG A 333 -17.32 -10.53 12.56
N PRO A 334 -18.43 -10.92 13.19
CA PRO A 334 -19.24 -12.01 12.68
C PRO A 334 -19.89 -11.63 11.33
N THR A 335 -20.37 -12.65 10.62
CA THR A 335 -21.20 -12.47 9.41
C THR A 335 -22.46 -11.68 9.73
N LEU A 336 -22.87 -10.73 8.87
CA LEU A 336 -24.12 -9.99 9.06
C LEU A 336 -25.31 -10.94 9.02
N GLN A 337 -26.19 -10.76 9.97
CA GLN A 337 -27.53 -11.31 9.98
C GLN A 337 -28.53 -10.22 9.55
N PRO A 338 -29.69 -10.61 8.99
CA PRO A 338 -30.78 -9.69 8.76
C PRO A 338 -31.19 -9.01 10.07
N GLY A 339 -31.03 -7.69 10.15
CA GLY A 339 -31.29 -6.89 11.36
C GLY A 339 -30.05 -6.31 12.04
N ASP A 340 -28.85 -6.80 11.72
CA ASP A 340 -27.58 -6.27 12.26
C ASP A 340 -27.24 -4.89 11.70
N VAL A 341 -27.74 -4.57 10.50
CA VAL A 341 -27.54 -3.28 9.84
C VAL A 341 -28.87 -2.59 9.64
N GLY A 342 -29.07 -1.48 10.35
CA GLY A 342 -30.18 -0.56 10.13
C GLY A 342 -29.85 0.51 9.09
N GLY A 343 -30.87 1.23 8.62
CA GLY A 343 -30.71 2.36 7.70
C GLY A 343 -30.79 1.98 6.22
N ALA A 344 -30.61 2.99 5.36
CA ALA A 344 -30.80 2.86 3.91
C ALA A 344 -29.78 1.94 3.22
N ASP A 345 -28.59 1.76 3.80
CA ASP A 345 -27.48 0.98 3.22
C ASP A 345 -27.52 -0.51 3.61
N GLY A 346 -28.36 -0.90 4.58
CA GLY A 346 -28.41 -2.27 5.11
C GLY A 346 -28.60 -3.36 4.04
N PRO A 347 -29.58 -3.25 3.13
CA PRO A 347 -29.77 -4.23 2.06
C PRO A 347 -28.57 -4.40 1.14
N PHE A 348 -27.86 -3.30 0.83
CA PHE A 348 -26.65 -3.34 0.02
C PHE A 348 -25.52 -4.08 0.71
N LEU A 349 -25.29 -3.81 2.00
CA LEU A 349 -24.22 -4.44 2.78
C LEU A 349 -24.44 -5.95 2.94
N ILE A 350 -25.68 -6.38 3.19
CA ILE A 350 -26.04 -7.80 3.24
C ILE A 350 -25.80 -8.46 1.88
N GLY A 351 -26.24 -7.82 0.78
CA GLY A 351 -26.03 -8.34 -0.58
C GLY A 351 -24.55 -8.44 -0.94
N LEU A 352 -23.75 -7.43 -0.58
CA LEU A 352 -22.31 -7.40 -0.80
C LEU A 352 -21.62 -8.51 -0.01
N GLU A 353 -21.97 -8.73 1.26
CA GLU A 353 -21.40 -9.81 2.06
C GLU A 353 -21.70 -11.19 1.45
N HIS A 354 -22.94 -11.44 1.03
CA HIS A 354 -23.28 -12.70 0.35
C HIS A 354 -22.45 -12.92 -0.91
N LEU A 355 -22.26 -11.87 -1.71
CA LEU A 355 -21.40 -11.93 -2.90
C LEU A 355 -19.94 -12.21 -2.53
N LEU A 356 -19.37 -11.51 -1.55
CA LEU A 356 -17.99 -11.70 -1.11
C LEU A 356 -17.77 -13.11 -0.52
N LEU A 357 -18.72 -13.64 0.24
CA LEU A 357 -18.66 -15.01 0.75
C LEU A 357 -18.74 -16.05 -0.37
N HIS A 358 -19.55 -15.78 -1.41
CA HIS A 358 -19.60 -16.61 -2.61
C HIS A 358 -18.24 -16.59 -3.34
N LEU A 359 -17.71 -15.40 -3.65
CA LEU A 359 -16.43 -15.23 -4.32
C LEU A 359 -15.28 -15.85 -3.54
N ARG A 360 -15.26 -15.70 -2.21
CA ARG A 360 -14.28 -16.34 -1.32
C ARG A 360 -14.30 -17.88 -1.44
N ARG A 361 -15.48 -18.48 -1.59
CA ARG A 361 -15.60 -19.93 -1.77
C ARG A 361 -15.06 -20.37 -3.12
N GLU A 362 -15.36 -19.64 -4.20
CA GLU A 362 -14.82 -19.97 -5.52
C GLU A 362 -13.30 -19.76 -5.58
N TRP A 363 -12.80 -18.66 -4.99
CA TRP A 363 -11.35 -18.43 -4.82
C TRP A 363 -10.67 -19.61 -4.11
N ARG A 364 -11.24 -20.07 -2.99
CA ARG A 364 -10.71 -21.23 -2.25
C ARG A 364 -10.70 -22.54 -3.04
N ARG A 365 -11.65 -22.74 -3.95
CA ARG A 365 -11.64 -23.90 -4.85
C ARG A 365 -10.50 -23.81 -5.84
N ALA A 366 -10.27 -22.62 -6.40
CA ALA A 366 -9.19 -22.37 -7.35
C ALA A 366 -7.79 -22.45 -6.70
N LEU A 367 -7.65 -22.26 -5.38
CA LEU A 367 -6.36 -22.38 -4.67
C LEU A 367 -5.65 -23.73 -4.86
N ALA A 368 -6.40 -24.80 -5.17
CA ALA A 368 -5.81 -26.12 -5.44
C ALA A 368 -4.99 -26.14 -6.74
N ASP A 369 -5.32 -25.25 -7.68
CA ASP A 369 -4.76 -25.21 -9.02
C ASP A 369 -3.70 -24.09 -9.19
N LEU A 370 -3.41 -23.33 -8.12
CA LEU A 370 -2.41 -22.25 -8.16
C LEU A 370 -0.99 -22.79 -7.92
N PRO A 371 0.02 -22.28 -8.67
CA PRO A 371 1.43 -22.52 -8.39
C PRO A 371 1.81 -22.14 -6.95
N ARG A 372 2.80 -22.84 -6.37
CA ARG A 372 3.27 -22.62 -5.00
C ARG A 372 4.79 -22.53 -4.96
N ILE A 373 5.33 -21.60 -4.19
CA ILE A 373 6.75 -21.58 -3.84
C ILE A 373 6.99 -22.72 -2.85
N ASP A 374 7.96 -23.58 -3.17
CA ASP A 374 8.43 -24.72 -2.38
C ASP A 374 7.28 -25.65 -1.89
N PRO A 375 6.74 -26.53 -2.77
CA PRO A 375 5.75 -27.50 -2.34
C PRO A 375 6.35 -28.41 -1.27
N VAL A 376 5.74 -28.42 -0.09
CA VAL A 376 6.16 -29.16 1.14
C VAL A 376 6.33 -30.66 0.93
N ASP A 377 5.91 -31.21 -0.20
CA ASP A 377 6.12 -32.60 -0.58
C ASP A 377 7.24 -32.68 -1.63
N GLY A 378 8.45 -33.08 -1.20
CA GLY A 378 9.65 -33.29 -2.03
C GLY A 378 9.53 -34.41 -3.08
N VAL A 379 8.44 -34.40 -3.85
CA VAL A 379 7.99 -35.44 -4.78
C VAL A 379 8.15 -35.02 -6.24
N ILE A 380 8.44 -33.74 -6.51
CA ILE A 380 8.65 -33.26 -7.88
C ILE A 380 10.14 -32.97 -8.08
N ALA A 381 10.77 -33.71 -8.98
CA ALA A 381 12.14 -33.44 -9.40
C ALA A 381 12.17 -32.08 -10.10
N ARG A 382 13.00 -31.16 -9.59
CA ARG A 382 13.19 -29.82 -10.12
C ARG A 382 13.62 -29.87 -11.58
N THR A 383 12.93 -29.12 -12.42
CA THR A 383 13.27 -28.82 -13.81
C THR A 383 13.63 -27.34 -13.94
N ASP A 384 14.39 -26.96 -14.97
CA ASP A 384 14.80 -25.56 -15.16
C ASP A 384 13.59 -24.61 -15.34
N ASP A 385 12.45 -25.11 -15.86
CA ASP A 385 11.19 -24.36 -15.96
C ASP A 385 10.56 -24.04 -14.57
N ASP A 386 10.86 -24.84 -13.53
CA ASP A 386 10.35 -24.63 -12.16
C ASP A 386 11.04 -23.46 -11.45
N ASP A 387 12.25 -23.07 -11.90
CA ASP A 387 13.01 -21.95 -11.34
C ASP A 387 12.47 -20.62 -11.88
N ASP A 388 12.15 -20.54 -13.18
CA ASP A 388 11.52 -19.36 -13.82
C ASP A 388 10.11 -19.09 -13.24
N GLU A 389 9.30 -20.13 -13.02
CA GLU A 389 7.99 -19.98 -12.37
C GLU A 389 8.10 -19.51 -10.91
N GLN A 390 9.09 -19.99 -10.17
CA GLN A 390 9.34 -19.54 -8.79
C GLN A 390 9.84 -18.11 -8.73
N GLU A 391 10.67 -17.69 -9.68
CA GLU A 391 11.12 -16.30 -9.80
C GLU A 391 9.94 -15.38 -10.09
N ALA A 392 9.09 -15.73 -11.07
CA ALA A 392 7.88 -14.96 -11.38
C ALA A 392 6.90 -14.90 -10.20
N VAL A 393 6.68 -16.01 -9.48
CA VAL A 393 5.83 -16.00 -8.28
C VAL A 393 6.46 -15.16 -7.17
N SER A 394 7.79 -15.19 -7.00
CA SER A 394 8.50 -14.36 -6.03
C SER A 394 8.42 -12.88 -6.39
N GLU A 395 8.53 -12.53 -7.67
CA GLU A 395 8.37 -11.16 -8.16
C GLU A 395 6.93 -10.65 -7.90
N ILE A 396 5.92 -11.48 -8.18
CA ILE A 396 4.51 -11.15 -7.90
C ILE A 396 4.27 -10.97 -6.40
N LEU A 397 4.85 -11.82 -5.55
CA LEU A 397 4.72 -11.71 -4.09
C LEU A 397 5.53 -10.53 -3.52
N GLY A 398 6.62 -10.14 -4.18
CA GLY A 398 7.40 -8.94 -3.85
C GLY A 398 6.71 -7.65 -4.28
N ALA A 399 5.76 -7.72 -5.22
CA ALA A 399 4.95 -6.56 -5.60
C ALA A 399 4.01 -6.15 -4.48
N LEU A 400 3.89 -4.84 -4.26
CA LEU A 400 2.94 -4.32 -3.29
C LEU A 400 1.49 -4.58 -3.76
N PRO A 401 0.60 -5.06 -2.88
CA PRO A 401 -0.77 -5.41 -3.24
C PRO A 401 -1.65 -4.18 -3.55
N HIS A 402 -1.10 -2.97 -3.48
CA HIS A 402 -1.82 -1.73 -3.73
C HIS A 402 -0.94 -0.69 -4.44
N PRO A 403 -1.53 0.15 -5.32
CA PRO A 403 -0.81 1.20 -6.01
C PRO A 403 -0.36 2.30 -5.03
N GLN A 404 0.94 2.55 -4.95
CA GLN A 404 1.51 3.63 -4.13
C GLN A 404 1.52 4.99 -4.85
N HIS A 405 1.50 4.97 -6.19
CA HIS A 405 1.60 6.19 -7.01
C HIS A 405 0.62 6.15 -8.17
N PHE A 406 0.04 7.31 -8.48
CA PHE A 406 -0.80 7.50 -9.64
C PHE A 406 -0.41 8.80 -10.34
N LEU A 407 -0.07 8.69 -11.61
CA LEU A 407 0.43 9.79 -12.42
C LEU A 407 -0.51 10.01 -13.60
N ILE A 408 -1.19 11.16 -13.60
CA ILE A 408 -1.94 11.62 -14.76
C ILE A 408 -0.98 12.37 -15.67
N ARG A 409 -0.59 11.75 -16.79
CA ARG A 409 0.20 12.42 -17.81
C ARG A 409 -0.70 13.32 -18.66
N ARG A 410 -0.56 14.63 -18.53
CA ARG A 410 -1.24 15.60 -19.42
C ARG A 410 -0.59 15.54 -20.79
N LEU A 411 -1.39 15.17 -21.79
CA LEU A 411 -1.02 15.36 -23.18
C LEU A 411 -1.19 16.85 -23.52
N TYR A 412 -0.08 17.57 -23.73
CA TYR A 412 -0.14 18.96 -24.18
C TYR A 412 -0.44 19.02 -25.68
N ASP A 413 -1.35 19.90 -26.07
CA ASP A 413 -1.58 20.26 -27.46
C ASP A 413 -0.42 21.13 -27.98
N GLN A 414 0.57 20.53 -28.63
CA GLN A 414 1.69 21.26 -29.23
C GLN A 414 1.47 21.63 -30.70
N ARG A 415 0.24 21.58 -31.22
CA ARG A 415 -0.04 21.92 -32.62
C ARG A 415 0.56 23.28 -33.01
N GLY A 416 0.33 24.30 -32.19
CA GLY A 416 0.82 25.67 -32.42
C GLY A 416 2.34 25.76 -32.48
N LEU A 417 3.04 25.11 -31.53
CA LEU A 417 4.50 25.12 -31.43
C LEU A 417 5.14 24.52 -32.68
N LEU A 418 4.62 23.39 -33.17
CA LEU A 418 5.16 22.75 -34.36
C LEU A 418 4.86 23.56 -35.62
N THR A 419 3.65 24.07 -35.83
CA THR A 419 3.43 25.01 -36.97
C THR A 419 4.40 26.18 -36.94
N SER A 420 4.68 26.76 -35.77
CA SER A 420 5.64 27.87 -35.61
C SER A 420 7.10 27.46 -35.83
N ILE A 421 7.52 26.28 -35.35
CA ILE A 421 8.87 25.73 -35.59
C ILE A 421 9.05 25.42 -37.08
N PHE A 422 8.01 24.88 -37.73
CA PHE A 422 8.02 24.61 -39.17
C PHE A 422 8.09 25.90 -39.98
N ASP A 423 7.32 26.92 -39.61
CA ASP A 423 7.40 28.25 -40.22
C ASP A 423 8.79 28.84 -40.05
N PHE A 424 9.34 28.76 -38.85
CA PHE A 424 10.67 29.26 -38.54
C PHE A 424 11.75 28.55 -39.37
N ILE A 425 11.74 27.22 -39.43
CA ILE A 425 12.72 26.42 -40.19
C ILE A 425 12.60 26.69 -41.70
N ILE A 426 11.39 26.79 -42.24
CA ILE A 426 11.18 27.08 -43.66
C ILE A 426 11.55 28.53 -44.00
N GLN A 427 11.27 29.49 -43.11
CA GLN A 427 11.73 30.87 -43.25
C GLN A 427 13.26 30.98 -43.15
N LEU A 428 13.90 30.18 -42.30
CA LEU A 428 15.36 30.10 -42.19
C LEU A 428 16.00 29.61 -43.50
N MET A 429 15.37 28.63 -44.17
CA MET A 429 15.78 28.13 -45.50
C MET A 429 15.44 29.12 -46.65
N ALA A 430 14.63 30.15 -46.39
CA ALA A 430 14.26 31.19 -47.35
C ALA A 430 15.14 32.47 -47.25
N LEU A 431 16.10 32.51 -46.32
CA LEU A 431 17.11 33.58 -46.26
C LEU A 431 18.05 33.50 -47.47
N PRO A 432 18.37 34.60 -48.16
CA PRO A 432 18.85 34.55 -49.54
C PRO A 432 20.35 34.24 -49.62
N ALA A 433 20.73 33.33 -50.52
CA ALA A 433 21.79 33.67 -51.46
C ALA A 433 21.13 34.40 -52.65
N GLY A 434 20.75 35.67 -52.43
CA GLY A 434 20.24 36.62 -53.44
C GLY A 434 18.91 36.26 -54.13
N ASP A 435 17.97 37.20 -54.15
CA ASP A 435 16.69 37.18 -54.89
C ASP A 435 15.63 36.17 -54.45
N GLY A 436 14.62 36.67 -53.72
CA GLY A 436 13.25 36.13 -53.62
C GLY A 436 13.15 34.60 -53.61
N GLY A 437 13.55 33.99 -52.48
CA GLY A 437 13.76 32.55 -52.36
C GLY A 437 12.59 31.72 -52.88
N ARG A 438 12.88 30.84 -53.85
CA ARG A 438 11.93 29.85 -54.41
C ARG A 438 11.24 29.00 -53.34
N PHE A 439 11.78 28.94 -52.12
CA PHE A 439 11.21 28.27 -50.94
C PHE A 439 10.05 28.99 -50.25
N GLN A 440 9.92 30.31 -50.38
CA GLN A 440 8.87 31.08 -49.71
C GLN A 440 7.46 30.64 -50.16
N GLY A 441 7.31 30.27 -51.45
CA GLY A 441 6.08 29.72 -52.00
C GLY A 441 5.76 28.30 -51.47
N PHE A 442 6.79 27.51 -51.18
CA PHE A 442 6.65 26.14 -50.66
C PHE A 442 6.29 26.12 -49.16
N GLY A 443 6.85 27.03 -48.36
CA GLY A 443 6.43 27.24 -46.97
C GLY A 443 4.99 27.69 -46.87
N SER A 444 4.60 28.66 -47.70
CA SER A 444 3.22 29.12 -47.81
C SER A 444 2.27 28.00 -48.29
N TRP A 445 2.73 27.14 -49.22
CA TRP A 445 1.99 25.96 -49.67
C TRP A 445 1.76 24.95 -48.54
N TYR A 446 2.79 24.67 -47.73
CA TYR A 446 2.66 23.78 -46.58
C TYR A 446 1.76 24.40 -45.51
N GLN A 447 1.90 25.68 -45.17
CA GLN A 447 1.01 26.39 -44.23
C GLN A 447 -0.47 26.33 -44.66
N GLN A 448 -0.76 26.57 -45.94
CA GLN A 448 -2.11 26.46 -46.49
C GLN A 448 -2.66 25.04 -46.38
N ARG A 449 -1.81 24.03 -46.61
CA ARG A 449 -2.18 22.62 -46.46
C ARG A 449 -2.25 22.16 -45.00
N ALA A 450 -1.44 22.70 -44.11
CA ALA A 450 -1.36 22.35 -42.69
C ALA A 450 -2.69 22.61 -41.96
N GLY A 451 -3.44 23.62 -42.41
CA GLY A 451 -4.82 23.84 -41.97
C GLY A 451 -5.79 22.70 -42.33
N SER A 452 -5.49 21.93 -43.38
CA SER A 452 -6.31 20.85 -43.95
C SER A 452 -5.80 19.43 -43.67
N LEU A 453 -4.59 19.29 -43.12
CA LEU A 453 -4.02 18.00 -42.74
C LEU A 453 -4.84 17.41 -41.57
N ALA A 454 -5.28 16.17 -41.74
CA ALA A 454 -6.25 15.56 -40.81
C ALA A 454 -5.63 14.57 -39.82
N ASN A 455 -4.50 13.92 -40.18
CA ASN A 455 -3.84 12.92 -39.33
C ASN A 455 -2.37 12.71 -39.70
N ALA A 456 -1.66 11.94 -38.86
CA ALA A 456 -0.24 11.63 -39.04
C ALA A 456 0.07 11.01 -40.42
N LYS A 457 -0.84 10.18 -40.95
CA LYS A 457 -0.69 9.60 -42.30
C LYS A 457 -0.78 10.65 -43.41
N HIS A 458 -1.76 11.55 -43.35
CA HIS A 458 -1.87 12.67 -44.30
C HIS A 458 -0.67 13.60 -44.20
N GLN A 459 -0.15 13.84 -43.00
CA GLN A 459 1.03 14.66 -42.79
C GLN A 459 2.30 14.01 -43.34
N LEU A 460 2.52 12.71 -43.08
CA LEU A 460 3.61 11.93 -43.67
C LEU A 460 3.57 11.97 -45.19
N ASN A 461 2.42 11.68 -45.79
CA ASN A 461 2.24 11.75 -47.24
C ASN A 461 2.55 13.15 -47.79
N THR A 462 2.19 14.21 -47.06
CA THR A 462 2.43 15.59 -47.48
C THR A 462 3.90 15.99 -47.36
N LEU A 463 4.59 15.57 -46.30
CA LEU A 463 6.03 15.77 -46.13
C LEU A 463 6.84 14.99 -47.17
N GLN A 464 6.46 13.76 -47.48
CA GLN A 464 7.07 12.95 -48.53
C GLN A 464 6.83 13.54 -49.93
N ALA A 465 5.61 14.03 -50.21
CA ALA A 465 5.31 14.74 -51.44
C ALA A 465 6.11 16.04 -51.56
N PHE A 466 6.27 16.77 -50.45
CA PHE A 466 7.12 17.95 -50.38
C PHE A 466 8.58 17.61 -50.69
N LEU A 467 9.14 16.60 -50.04
CA LEU A 467 10.53 16.17 -50.26
C LEU A 467 10.76 15.76 -51.73
N THR A 468 9.79 15.05 -52.32
CA THR A 468 9.83 14.65 -53.73
C THR A 468 9.79 15.86 -54.67
N ALA A 469 8.95 16.84 -54.36
CA ALA A 469 8.86 18.07 -55.14
C ALA A 469 10.12 18.94 -55.00
N ALA A 470 10.67 19.05 -53.79
CA ALA A 470 11.90 19.76 -53.46
C ALA A 470 13.10 19.20 -54.24
N LYS A 471 13.30 17.88 -54.22
CA LYS A 471 14.36 17.20 -55.00
C LYS A 471 14.27 17.44 -56.51
N ARG A 472 13.07 17.68 -57.04
CA ARG A 472 12.86 17.91 -58.48
C ARG A 472 13.04 19.37 -58.90
N GLN A 473 12.71 20.32 -58.02
CA GLN A 473 12.50 21.73 -58.40
C GLN A 473 13.58 22.67 -57.85
N LEU A 474 14.42 22.19 -56.93
CA LEU A 474 15.46 22.99 -56.28
C LEU A 474 16.85 22.64 -56.79
N PRO A 475 17.81 23.58 -56.71
CA PRO A 475 19.24 23.29 -56.86
C PRO A 475 19.71 22.19 -55.91
N ALA A 476 20.74 21.43 -56.31
CA ALA A 476 21.15 20.19 -55.62
C ALA A 476 21.56 20.38 -54.16
N ASP A 477 22.23 21.49 -53.85
CA ASP A 477 22.65 21.89 -52.50
C ASP A 477 21.44 22.20 -51.58
N LEU A 478 20.45 22.90 -52.12
CA LEU A 478 19.19 23.22 -51.43
C LEU A 478 18.29 21.99 -51.27
N ALA A 479 18.27 21.10 -52.27
CA ALA A 479 17.55 19.84 -52.21
C ALA A 479 18.12 18.90 -51.13
N ALA A 480 19.45 18.87 -50.97
CA ALA A 480 20.11 18.08 -49.93
C ALA A 480 19.80 18.60 -48.52
N ASN A 481 19.78 19.92 -48.32
CA ASN A 481 19.39 20.52 -47.03
C ASN A 481 17.92 20.26 -46.70
N ALA A 482 17.03 20.37 -47.68
CA ALA A 482 15.62 20.04 -47.52
C ALA A 482 15.41 18.57 -47.16
N GLU A 483 16.21 17.67 -47.73
CA GLU A 483 16.16 16.24 -47.41
C GLU A 483 16.48 15.96 -45.95
N VAL A 484 17.57 16.53 -45.42
CA VAL A 484 17.95 16.33 -44.00
C VAL A 484 16.85 16.83 -43.06
N VAL A 485 16.31 18.03 -43.33
CA VAL A 485 15.29 18.64 -42.47
C VAL A 485 13.97 17.88 -42.56
N VAL A 486 13.49 17.57 -43.76
CA VAL A 486 12.20 16.89 -43.95
C VAL A 486 12.25 15.44 -43.49
N ASP A 487 13.39 14.76 -43.59
CA ASP A 487 13.57 13.40 -43.06
C ASP A 487 13.47 13.35 -41.53
N VAL A 488 14.05 14.33 -40.83
CA VAL A 488 13.86 14.48 -39.36
C VAL A 488 12.38 14.66 -39.03
N LEU A 489 11.67 15.47 -39.82
CA LEU A 489 10.25 15.74 -39.61
C LEU A 489 9.39 14.50 -39.88
N ILE A 490 9.67 13.75 -40.95
CA ILE A 490 9.04 12.46 -41.25
C ILE A 490 9.23 11.51 -40.07
N LYS A 491 10.45 11.34 -39.58
CA LYS A 491 10.75 10.47 -38.42
C LYS A 491 10.02 10.89 -37.15
N MET A 492 9.85 12.19 -36.90
CA MET A 492 9.05 12.67 -35.78
C MET A 492 7.58 12.31 -35.92
N VAL A 493 7.01 12.42 -37.13
CA VAL A 493 5.60 12.07 -37.39
C VAL A 493 5.39 10.55 -37.34
N GLU A 494 6.34 9.75 -37.84
CA GLU A 494 6.31 8.28 -37.75
C GLU A 494 6.33 7.82 -36.29
N ARG A 495 7.27 8.32 -35.48
CA ARG A 495 7.30 8.02 -34.04
C ARG A 495 6.02 8.42 -33.32
N HIS A 496 5.36 9.49 -33.77
CA HIS A 496 4.08 9.91 -33.20
C HIS A 496 2.94 8.96 -33.59
N ARG A 497 2.83 8.58 -34.88
CA ARG A 497 1.86 7.59 -35.37
C ARG A 497 1.99 6.27 -34.60
N ASP A 498 3.22 5.77 -34.47
CA ASP A 498 3.51 4.48 -33.85
C ASP A 498 3.18 4.45 -32.34
N ARG A 499 3.02 5.62 -31.69
CA ARG A 499 2.54 5.73 -30.29
C ARG A 499 1.02 5.74 -30.18
N GLN A 500 0.30 6.16 -31.21
CA GLN A 500 -1.16 6.36 -31.19
C GLN A 500 -1.93 5.13 -31.66
N GLU A 501 -1.38 4.40 -32.63
CA GLU A 501 -2.03 3.24 -33.26
C GLU A 501 -2.40 2.12 -32.25
N PRO A 502 -1.54 1.74 -31.28
CA PRO A 502 -1.88 0.71 -30.29
C PRO A 502 -3.06 1.08 -29.36
N LEU A 503 -3.19 2.36 -29.01
CA LEU A 503 -4.29 2.86 -28.15
C LEU A 503 -5.64 2.80 -28.88
N ALA A 504 -5.64 3.08 -30.18
CA ALA A 504 -6.83 3.02 -31.02
C ALA A 504 -7.27 1.57 -31.31
N GLU A 505 -6.31 0.63 -31.43
CA GLU A 505 -6.57 -0.79 -31.67
C GLU A 505 -7.05 -1.52 -30.42
N LEU A 506 -6.44 -1.28 -29.26
CA LEU A 506 -6.74 -2.01 -28.02
C LEU A 506 -7.98 -1.48 -27.30
N PHE A 507 -8.32 -0.20 -27.46
CA PHE A 507 -9.44 0.42 -26.75
C PHE A 507 -10.37 1.22 -27.70
N PRO A 508 -10.98 0.57 -28.70
CA PRO A 508 -11.77 1.23 -29.75
C PRO A 508 -13.05 1.92 -29.26
N THR A 509 -13.49 1.65 -28.03
CA THR A 509 -14.67 2.28 -27.40
C THR A 509 -14.32 3.44 -26.48
N LEU A 510 -13.13 3.45 -25.88
CA LEU A 510 -12.61 4.55 -25.04
C LEU A 510 -12.25 5.78 -25.91
N SER A 511 -11.89 5.50 -27.16
CA SER A 511 -11.75 6.48 -28.24
C SER A 511 -13.09 6.94 -28.81
N LYS A 512 -14.22 6.29 -28.52
CA LYS A 512 -15.51 6.66 -29.14
C LYS A 512 -16.13 7.88 -28.44
N GLY A 513 -15.98 9.05 -29.06
CA GLY A 513 -16.49 10.35 -28.59
C GLY A 513 -15.39 11.31 -28.08
N VAL A 514 -14.22 10.77 -27.72
CA VAL A 514 -13.04 11.55 -27.30
C VAL A 514 -11.92 11.52 -28.35
N LEU A 515 -11.82 10.43 -29.13
CA LEU A 515 -10.88 10.21 -30.24
C LEU A 515 -11.59 9.56 -31.46
N ALA A 516 -12.91 9.75 -31.61
CA ALA A 516 -13.69 9.09 -32.66
C ALA A 516 -13.38 9.72 -34.02
N ARG A 517 -13.40 8.91 -35.08
CA ARG A 517 -13.09 9.31 -36.48
C ARG A 517 -13.91 10.51 -37.02
N ASP A 518 -15.01 10.85 -36.38
CA ASP A 518 -15.95 11.92 -36.72
C ASP A 518 -15.84 13.17 -35.82
N VAL A 519 -15.17 13.09 -34.67
CA VAL A 519 -14.34 14.21 -34.22
C VAL A 519 -13.16 14.22 -35.16
N HIS A 520 -12.72 15.38 -35.63
CA HIS A 520 -11.50 15.41 -36.43
C HIS A 520 -10.36 14.73 -35.64
N ASP A 521 -9.99 13.52 -36.07
CA ASP A 521 -8.82 12.73 -35.68
C ASP A 521 -7.74 13.68 -35.13
N PRO A 522 -7.29 13.54 -33.86
CA PRO A 522 -6.54 14.53 -33.10
C PRO A 522 -5.66 15.40 -34.01
N LYS A 523 -6.17 16.57 -34.40
CA LYS A 523 -5.58 17.37 -35.49
C LYS A 523 -4.16 17.75 -35.08
N HIS A 524 -3.16 16.97 -35.50
CA HIS A 524 -1.74 17.20 -35.21
C HIS A 524 -1.41 17.37 -33.71
N HIS A 525 -2.03 16.59 -32.83
CA HIS A 525 -1.66 16.65 -31.42
C HIS A 525 -0.39 15.84 -31.19
N TYR A 526 0.76 16.49 -31.34
CA TYR A 526 2.03 15.90 -30.93
C TYR A 526 2.13 15.91 -29.41
N ALA A 527 2.28 14.73 -28.82
CA ALA A 527 2.76 14.59 -27.46
C ALA A 527 4.29 14.66 -27.48
N GLY A 528 4.83 15.84 -27.13
CA GLY A 528 6.22 16.00 -26.75
C GLY A 528 6.40 15.59 -25.29
N TYR A 529 7.36 14.72 -25.01
CA TYR A 529 7.91 14.56 -23.67
C TYR A 529 8.99 15.63 -23.52
N GLY A 530 9.02 16.32 -22.37
CA GLY A 530 10.00 17.36 -22.09
C GLY A 530 11.44 16.84 -22.18
N ASN A 531 12.38 17.76 -22.31
CA ASN A 531 13.77 17.48 -22.64
C ASN A 531 14.50 16.78 -21.48
N ALA A 532 14.48 15.44 -21.48
CA ALA A 532 15.54 14.44 -21.23
C ALA A 532 16.63 14.60 -20.14
N THR A 533 16.66 15.64 -19.32
CA THR A 533 17.48 15.66 -18.08
C THR A 533 16.60 15.65 -16.82
N GLU A 534 15.38 16.18 -16.91
CA GLU A 534 14.40 16.22 -15.81
C GLU A 534 13.53 14.95 -15.73
N ASP A 535 13.44 14.15 -16.81
CA ASP A 535 12.66 12.89 -16.87
C ASP A 535 13.40 11.65 -16.30
N ARG A 536 14.62 11.82 -15.77
CA ARG A 536 15.52 10.70 -15.35
C ARG A 536 15.23 10.04 -13.99
N ALA A 537 14.13 10.37 -13.33
CA ALA A 537 13.51 9.51 -12.30
C ALA A 537 12.46 8.53 -12.88
N LEU A 538 12.22 8.55 -14.21
CA LEU A 538 11.25 7.74 -14.96
C LEU A 538 11.73 7.46 -16.41
N THR A 539 12.89 6.83 -16.59
CA THR A 539 13.52 6.64 -17.93
C THR A 539 13.29 5.32 -18.67
N ARG A 540 12.35 4.46 -18.27
CA ARG A 540 11.91 3.35 -19.16
C ARG A 540 10.52 3.62 -19.74
N PRO A 541 10.27 3.33 -21.04
CA PRO A 541 8.92 3.11 -21.52
C PRO A 541 8.29 1.96 -20.73
N LEU A 542 6.96 1.99 -20.58
CA LEU A 542 6.23 1.23 -19.57
C LEU A 542 6.37 -0.31 -19.60
N VAL A 543 6.91 -0.93 -20.66
CA VAL A 543 7.34 -2.34 -20.64
C VAL A 543 8.37 -2.58 -21.75
N GLU A 544 9.55 -3.07 -21.40
CA GLU A 544 10.58 -3.57 -22.32
C GLU A 544 11.03 -4.91 -21.71
N ALA A 545 10.84 -6.03 -22.44
CA ALA A 545 11.36 -7.32 -21.98
C ALA A 545 12.90 -7.23 -21.87
N GLU A 546 13.49 -8.00 -20.97
CA GLU A 546 14.90 -7.83 -20.54
C GLU A 546 15.91 -7.92 -21.70
N ASP A 547 15.53 -8.64 -22.76
CA ASP A 547 16.29 -8.94 -23.97
C ASP A 547 15.69 -8.30 -25.24
N ALA A 548 14.78 -7.34 -25.07
CA ALA A 548 14.25 -6.57 -26.19
C ALA A 548 15.34 -5.64 -26.78
N PRO A 549 15.57 -5.66 -28.10
CA PRO A 549 16.60 -4.84 -28.71
C PRO A 549 16.26 -3.34 -28.61
N VAL A 550 17.30 -2.51 -28.48
CA VAL A 550 17.18 -1.04 -28.39
C VAL A 550 16.28 -0.50 -29.51
N GLY A 551 15.12 0.03 -29.14
CA GLY A 551 14.11 0.54 -30.07
C GLY A 551 12.83 -0.30 -30.19
N ALA A 552 12.67 -1.33 -29.36
CA ALA A 552 11.42 -2.08 -29.24
C ALA A 552 10.25 -1.16 -28.88
N ARG A 553 9.11 -1.36 -29.55
CA ARG A 553 7.92 -0.50 -29.41
C ARG A 553 6.92 -1.17 -28.48
N ALA A 554 6.12 -0.37 -27.78
CA ALA A 554 5.01 -0.89 -26.97
C ALA A 554 4.07 -1.80 -27.78
N GLN A 555 3.95 -1.56 -29.09
CA GLN A 555 3.23 -2.42 -30.02
C GLN A 555 3.82 -3.83 -30.11
N ASP A 556 5.14 -3.98 -30.13
CA ASP A 556 5.82 -5.27 -30.27
C ASP A 556 5.60 -6.11 -29.00
N TYR A 557 5.69 -5.47 -27.83
CA TYR A 557 5.38 -6.10 -26.53
C TYR A 557 3.91 -6.52 -26.43
N LEU A 558 2.96 -5.65 -26.77
CA LEU A 558 1.52 -5.96 -26.68
C LEU A 558 1.10 -7.02 -27.71
N THR A 559 1.75 -7.05 -28.87
CA THR A 559 1.56 -8.11 -29.88
C THR A 559 2.12 -9.45 -29.40
N SER A 560 3.30 -9.44 -28.76
CA SER A 560 3.91 -10.62 -28.12
C SER A 560 3.02 -11.17 -27.00
N PHE A 561 2.58 -10.30 -26.08
CA PHE A 561 1.70 -10.64 -24.97
C PHE A 561 0.35 -11.20 -25.47
N ALA A 562 -0.25 -10.58 -26.50
CA ALA A 562 -1.47 -11.09 -27.12
C ALA A 562 -1.31 -12.47 -27.79
N ALA A 563 -0.10 -12.79 -28.29
CA ALA A 563 0.22 -14.09 -28.86
C ALA A 563 0.48 -15.17 -27.79
N GLN A 564 0.86 -14.77 -26.58
CA GLN A 564 1.12 -15.64 -25.43
C GLN A 564 -0.14 -15.94 -24.60
N LEU A 565 -1.21 -15.16 -24.75
CA LEU A 565 -2.51 -15.48 -24.18
C LEU A 565 -3.08 -16.78 -24.81
N PRO A 566 -3.61 -17.74 -24.02
CA PRO A 566 -4.21 -18.96 -24.56
C PRO A 566 -5.30 -18.62 -25.59
N GLY A 567 -5.05 -18.96 -26.85
CA GLY A 567 -5.75 -18.39 -27.99
C GLY A 567 -7.28 -18.44 -27.91
N SER A 568 -7.91 -17.27 -28.04
CA SER A 568 -9.27 -17.12 -28.55
C SER A 568 -9.31 -17.62 -29.99
N GLY A 569 -9.48 -18.93 -30.17
CA GLY A 569 -9.57 -19.57 -31.47
C GLY A 569 -10.75 -19.03 -32.28
N GLY A 570 -10.47 -18.57 -33.51
CA GLY A 570 -11.47 -18.39 -34.55
C GLY A 570 -12.26 -19.68 -34.86
N PRO A 571 -13.29 -19.58 -35.72
CA PRO A 571 -14.44 -20.47 -35.72
C PRO A 571 -14.06 -21.93 -35.95
N ARG A 572 -14.23 -22.77 -34.92
CA ARG A 572 -14.26 -24.22 -35.09
C ARG A 572 -15.45 -24.57 -35.99
N LYS A 573 -15.16 -25.19 -37.13
CA LYS A 573 -16.16 -25.88 -37.96
C LYS A 573 -16.99 -26.80 -37.06
N ALA A 574 -18.31 -26.70 -37.20
CA ALA A 574 -19.27 -27.56 -36.53
C ALA A 574 -18.95 -29.04 -36.79
N GLY A 575 -18.40 -29.70 -35.77
CA GLY A 575 -18.35 -31.16 -35.64
C GLY A 575 -19.28 -31.53 -34.50
N LEU A 576 -20.29 -32.34 -34.81
CA LEU A 576 -21.39 -32.74 -33.94
C LEU A 576 -20.95 -33.13 -32.52
N LEU A 577 -21.57 -32.50 -31.51
CA LEU A 577 -21.76 -33.13 -30.20
C LEU A 577 -23.24 -33.57 -30.06
N PRO A 578 -23.49 -34.73 -29.44
CA PRO A 578 -24.81 -35.32 -29.38
C PRO A 578 -25.73 -34.51 -28.46
N ARG A 579 -26.99 -34.42 -28.87
CA ARG A 579 -28.10 -33.86 -28.08
C ARG A 579 -28.18 -34.53 -26.72
N GLY A 580 -28.22 -33.72 -25.67
CA GLY A 580 -28.62 -34.12 -24.32
C GLY A 580 -29.46 -33.01 -23.72
N ASP A 581 -30.77 -33.20 -23.74
CA ASP A 581 -31.74 -32.42 -22.99
C ASP A 581 -31.36 -32.37 -21.49
N ASN A 582 -31.46 -31.18 -20.89
CA ASN A 582 -31.97 -30.91 -19.54
C ASN A 582 -31.25 -29.71 -18.88
N LEU A 583 -31.75 -28.51 -19.13
CA LEU A 583 -31.63 -27.39 -18.20
C LEU A 583 -32.98 -26.67 -18.11
N ARG A 584 -33.86 -27.23 -17.27
CA ARG A 584 -34.88 -26.47 -16.55
C ARG A 584 -34.46 -26.41 -15.09
N GLY A 585 -34.24 -25.20 -14.60
CA GLY A 585 -34.08 -24.89 -13.17
C GLY A 585 -32.64 -24.66 -12.74
N LEU A 586 -32.27 -23.38 -12.61
CA LEU A 586 -31.62 -22.79 -11.45
C LEU A 586 -31.56 -21.26 -11.62
#